data_AF-A0A090QQK6-F1
#
_entry.id   AF-A0A090QQK6-F1
#
_cell.length_a   1.000
_cell.length_b   1.000
_cell.length_c   1.000
_cell.angle_alpha   90.00
_cell.angle_beta   90.00
_cell.angle_gamma   90.00
#
_symmetry.space_group_name_H-M   'P 1'
#
loop_
_entity.id
_entity.type
_entity.pdbx_description
1 polymer ?
#
loop_
_entity_poly.entity_id
_entity_poly.type
_entity_poly.pdbx_seq_one_letter_code
_entity_poly.pdbx_strand_id
1 'polypeptide(L)'
;MKKSLSILCAMLLGLAATPAMADTVKIGMAIDDLRLERWQKDRDIFVERAEALGAKVYVQSANGNEQTQISQVENMISRGVDVLVIIPYNGEVLSNVIAEAKRDGIKVLAYDRLINNADLDFYLSFDNEKVGEMQATAMVDAKPSGNYFLMGGAPTDNNAKLFRQADERVTAKD
;
A
#
# COMPACT_ATOMS: atom_id res chain seq x y z
N MET A 1 68.84 -41.47 -13.86
CA MET A 1 67.91 -42.38 -13.15
C MET A 1 68.11 -42.25 -11.65
N LYS A 2 67.17 -41.62 -10.93
CA LYS A 2 66.74 -41.92 -9.53
C LYS A 2 65.85 -40.78 -9.01
N LYS A 3 64.55 -41.02 -9.24
CA LYS A 3 63.30 -40.64 -8.54
C LYS A 3 63.29 -39.38 -7.67
N SER A 4 62.52 -38.42 -8.17
CA SER A 4 61.92 -37.25 -7.53
C SER A 4 60.96 -37.66 -6.39
N LEU A 5 60.96 -36.91 -5.29
CA LEU A 5 59.90 -36.95 -4.28
C LEU A 5 59.58 -35.51 -3.86
N SER A 6 58.68 -34.88 -4.61
CA SER A 6 58.10 -33.58 -4.25
C SER A 6 56.84 -33.84 -3.44
N ILE A 7 56.86 -33.50 -2.16
CA ILE A 7 55.70 -33.52 -1.28
C ILE A 7 54.82 -32.32 -1.68
N LEU A 8 53.70 -32.60 -2.33
CA LEU A 8 52.68 -31.61 -2.65
C LEU A 8 51.72 -31.51 -1.45
N CYS A 9 51.86 -30.43 -0.67
CA CYS A 9 50.83 -30.02 0.30
C CYS A 9 49.57 -29.62 -0.47
N ALA A 10 48.57 -30.49 -0.52
CA ALA A 10 47.23 -30.14 -0.95
C ALA A 10 46.56 -29.30 0.15
N MET A 11 46.65 -27.96 0.04
CA MET A 11 45.75 -27.08 0.77
C MET A 11 44.35 -27.20 0.17
N LEU A 12 43.50 -27.99 0.83
CA LEU A 12 42.05 -27.93 0.63
C LEU A 12 41.55 -26.57 1.14
N LEU A 13 41.44 -25.60 0.23
CA LEU A 13 40.61 -24.41 0.43
C LEU A 13 39.15 -24.86 0.51
N GLY A 14 38.69 -25.13 1.73
CA GLY A 14 37.28 -25.26 2.03
C GLY A 14 36.61 -23.92 1.82
N LEU A 15 36.03 -23.73 0.63
CA LEU A 15 35.14 -22.61 0.33
C LEU A 15 33.81 -22.88 1.08
N ALA A 16 33.79 -22.58 2.39
CA ALA A 16 32.54 -22.49 3.11
C ALA A 16 31.80 -21.27 2.56
N ALA A 17 30.89 -21.51 1.61
CA ALA A 17 29.93 -20.51 1.19
C ALA A 17 29.06 -20.16 2.41
N THR A 18 29.36 -19.02 3.04
CA THR A 18 28.44 -18.42 3.99
C THR A 18 27.14 -18.15 3.24
N PRO A 19 25.97 -18.64 3.70
CA PRO A 19 24.72 -18.31 3.07
C PRO A 19 24.58 -16.78 3.11
N ALA A 20 24.45 -16.15 1.94
CA ALA A 20 24.08 -14.75 1.87
C ALA A 20 22.73 -14.63 2.59
N MET A 21 22.71 -13.96 3.75
CA MET A 21 21.43 -13.58 4.36
C MET A 21 20.72 -12.69 3.33
N ALA A 22 19.53 -13.11 2.89
CA ALA A 22 18.70 -12.26 2.07
C ALA A 22 18.45 -10.95 2.83
N ASP A 23 18.63 -9.82 2.15
CA ASP A 23 18.39 -8.52 2.76
C ASP A 23 16.95 -8.42 3.28
N THR A 24 16.81 -7.96 4.53
CA THR A 24 15.50 -7.72 5.14
C THR A 24 14.76 -6.64 4.37
N VAL A 25 13.63 -7.00 3.76
CA VAL A 25 12.75 -6.06 3.06
C VAL A 25 12.22 -5.01 4.04
N LYS A 26 12.36 -3.73 3.71
CA LYS A 26 11.87 -2.58 4.47
C LYS A 26 10.64 -2.01 3.77
N ILE A 27 9.54 -1.93 4.50
CA ILE A 27 8.27 -1.40 4.03
C ILE A 27 7.98 -0.10 4.75
N GLY A 28 7.77 0.99 4.01
CA GLY A 28 7.18 2.22 4.53
C GLY A 28 5.67 2.19 4.37
N MET A 29 4.91 2.22 5.47
CA MET A 29 3.45 2.30 5.45
C MET A 29 3.00 3.71 5.82
N ALA A 30 2.55 4.49 4.84
CA ALA A 30 2.01 5.83 5.05
C ALA A 30 0.48 5.78 5.04
N ILE A 31 -0.14 5.98 6.20
CA ILE A 31 -1.60 5.93 6.38
C ILE A 31 -2.18 7.34 6.58
N ASP A 32 -3.36 7.60 6.03
CA ASP A 32 -4.10 8.85 6.22
C ASP A 32 -4.28 9.18 7.72
N ASP A 33 -5.07 8.39 8.43
CA ASP A 33 -5.29 8.54 9.85
C ASP A 33 -5.52 7.18 10.53
N LEU A 34 -5.46 7.19 11.86
CA LEU A 34 -5.71 6.00 12.69
C LEU A 34 -6.91 6.19 13.63
N ARG A 35 -7.79 7.15 13.34
CA ARG A 35 -8.93 7.44 14.22
C ARG A 35 -10.00 6.36 14.13
N LEU A 36 -10.19 5.82 12.93
CA LEU A 36 -11.12 4.70 12.72
C LEU A 36 -10.49 3.39 13.18
N GLU A 37 -11.23 2.59 13.94
CA GLU A 37 -10.80 1.27 14.43
C GLU A 37 -10.33 0.38 13.26
N ARG A 38 -11.02 0.43 12.12
CA ARG A 38 -10.64 -0.27 10.90
C ARG A 38 -9.18 -0.04 10.55
N TRP A 39 -8.71 1.21 10.55
CA TRP A 39 -7.35 1.53 10.14
C TRP A 39 -6.28 1.04 11.11
N GLN A 40 -6.60 1.02 12.40
CA GLN A 40 -5.73 0.41 13.40
C GLN A 40 -5.62 -1.10 13.17
N LYS A 41 -6.76 -1.77 12.95
CA LYS A 41 -6.83 -3.20 12.69
C LYS A 41 -6.11 -3.61 11.40
N ASP A 42 -6.35 -2.90 10.30
CA ASP A 42 -5.71 -3.16 9.01
C ASP A 42 -4.18 -2.98 9.11
N ARG A 43 -3.71 -1.93 9.79
CA ARG A 43 -2.29 -1.72 10.09
C ARG A 43 -1.72 -2.90 10.89
N ASP A 44 -2.36 -3.29 11.97
CA ASP A 44 -1.83 -4.33 12.87
C ASP A 44 -1.74 -5.68 12.17
N ILE A 45 -2.77 -6.06 11.41
CA ILE A 45 -2.77 -7.29 10.59
C ILE A 45 -1.67 -7.23 9.53
N PHE A 46 -1.51 -6.09 8.85
CA PHE A 46 -0.47 -5.91 7.84
C PHE A 46 0.93 -6.04 8.44
N VAL A 47 1.21 -5.32 9.53
CA VAL A 47 2.51 -5.32 10.23
C VAL A 47 2.83 -6.72 10.73
N GLU A 48 1.91 -7.35 11.46
CA GLU A 48 2.10 -8.72 11.98
C GLU A 48 2.43 -9.69 10.85
N ARG A 49 1.68 -9.63 9.75
CA ARG A 49 1.90 -10.54 8.63
C ARG A 49 3.22 -10.29 7.91
N ALA A 50 3.57 -9.03 7.68
CA ALA A 50 4.82 -8.65 7.01
C ALA A 50 6.05 -9.04 7.85
N GLU A 51 6.01 -8.79 9.16
CA GLU A 51 7.09 -9.16 10.08
C GLU A 51 7.21 -10.67 10.23
N ALA A 52 6.10 -11.41 10.27
CA ALA A 52 6.10 -12.88 10.25
C ALA A 52 6.71 -13.47 8.96
N LEU A 53 6.73 -12.69 7.87
CA LEU A 53 7.38 -13.04 6.61
C LEU A 53 8.84 -12.53 6.53
N GLY A 54 9.36 -11.92 7.60
CA GLY A 54 10.74 -11.46 7.69
C GLY A 54 10.99 -10.04 7.18
N ALA A 55 9.95 -9.24 6.90
CA ALA A 55 10.09 -7.82 6.59
C ALA A 55 10.15 -6.94 7.84
N LYS A 56 10.53 -5.67 7.67
CA LYS A 56 10.40 -4.62 8.70
C LYS A 56 9.45 -3.55 8.19
N VAL A 57 8.50 -3.12 9.02
CA VAL A 57 7.51 -2.11 8.64
C VAL A 57 7.69 -0.83 9.44
N TYR A 58 7.76 0.30 8.74
CA TYR A 58 7.79 1.64 9.30
C TYR A 58 6.46 2.31 9.04
N VAL A 59 5.60 2.39 10.07
CA VAL A 59 4.28 3.00 9.94
C VAL A 59 4.32 4.48 10.33
N GLN A 60 3.71 5.34 9.52
CA GLN A 60 3.44 6.74 9.87
C GLN A 60 2.00 7.11 9.52
N SER A 61 1.34 7.79 10.45
CA SER A 61 -0.01 8.35 10.28
C SER A 61 0.08 9.84 9.97
N ALA A 62 -0.57 10.28 8.90
CA ALA A 62 -0.62 11.68 8.51
C ALA A 62 -1.60 12.50 9.36
N ASN A 63 -2.46 11.83 10.13
CA ASN A 63 -3.50 12.43 10.97
C ASN A 63 -4.42 13.36 10.17
N GLY A 64 -4.81 12.95 8.94
CA GLY A 64 -5.68 13.73 8.07
C GLY A 64 -5.03 14.99 7.49
N ASN A 65 -3.71 15.02 7.39
CA ASN A 65 -2.98 16.17 6.85
C ASN A 65 -2.12 15.81 5.65
N GLU A 66 -2.45 16.40 4.50
CA GLU A 66 -1.80 16.14 3.22
C GLU A 66 -0.30 16.44 3.22
N GLN A 67 0.09 17.63 3.71
CA GLN A 67 1.49 18.05 3.73
C GLN A 67 2.33 17.13 4.63
N THR A 68 1.73 16.67 5.74
CA THR A 68 2.35 15.69 6.64
C THR A 68 2.55 14.36 5.91
N GLN A 69 1.55 13.88 5.16
CA GLN A 69 1.68 12.64 4.41
C GLN A 69 2.78 12.72 3.34
N ILE A 70 2.85 13.84 2.60
CA ILE A 70 3.93 14.07 1.61
C ILE A 70 5.29 13.97 2.28
N SER A 71 5.50 14.72 3.37
CA SER A 71 6.78 14.69 4.08
C SER A 71 7.10 13.33 4.69
N GLN A 72 6.10 12.56 5.12
CA GLN A 72 6.31 11.18 5.60
C GLN A 72 6.81 10.27 4.48
N VAL A 73 6.23 10.35 3.28
CA VAL A 73 6.68 9.59 2.11
C VAL A 73 8.10 10.00 1.71
N GLU A 74 8.42 11.29 1.63
CA GLU A 74 9.79 11.79 1.37
C GLU A 74 10.81 11.24 2.38
N ASN A 75 10.43 11.19 3.67
CA ASN A 75 11.26 10.62 4.72
C ASN A 75 11.47 9.10 4.54
N MET A 76 10.44 8.37 4.09
CA MET A 76 10.55 6.93 3.81
C MET A 76 11.45 6.68 2.59
N ILE A 77 11.34 7.49 1.54
CA ILE A 77 12.24 7.45 0.37
C ILE A 77 13.68 7.67 0.82
N SER A 78 13.94 8.74 1.57
CA SER A 78 15.27 9.08 2.10
C SER A 78 15.87 7.99 2.99
N ARG A 79 15.04 7.19 3.66
CA ARG A 79 15.46 6.05 4.50
C ARG A 79 15.80 4.80 3.68
N GLY A 80 15.53 4.80 2.37
CA GLY A 80 15.73 3.67 1.48
C GLY A 80 14.86 2.48 1.87
N VAL A 81 13.55 2.71 2.01
CA VAL A 81 12.58 1.59 2.05
C VAL A 81 12.50 0.95 0.67
N ASP A 82 12.27 -0.36 0.60
CA ASP A 82 12.17 -1.10 -0.66
C ASP A 82 10.76 -0.97 -1.28
N VAL A 83 9.75 -0.82 -0.41
CA VAL A 83 8.34 -0.73 -0.78
C VAL A 83 7.65 0.38 0.02
N LEU A 84 6.84 1.19 -0.66
CA LEU A 84 5.86 2.09 -0.07
C LEU A 84 4.46 1.49 -0.18
N VAL A 85 3.75 1.42 0.94
CA VAL A 85 2.33 1.10 1.02
C VAL A 85 1.59 2.33 1.51
N ILE A 86 0.74 2.88 0.67
CA ILE A 86 0.13 4.20 0.90
C ILE A 86 -1.39 4.06 0.93
N ILE A 87 -2.00 4.54 2.00
CA ILE A 87 -3.43 4.83 2.09
C ILE A 87 -3.55 6.36 2.04
N PRO A 88 -3.83 6.96 0.87
CA PRO A 88 -3.82 8.41 0.71
C PRO A 88 -4.94 9.09 1.51
N TYR A 89 -4.63 10.23 2.14
CA TYR A 89 -5.64 11.18 2.62
C TYR A 89 -6.30 11.90 1.44
N ASN A 90 -5.47 12.31 0.47
CA ASN A 90 -5.90 12.94 -0.77
C ASN A 90 -5.22 12.23 -1.94
N GLY A 91 -6.03 11.55 -2.77
CA GLY A 91 -5.53 10.78 -3.90
C GLY A 91 -4.95 11.61 -5.04
N GLU A 92 -5.13 12.94 -5.04
CA GLU A 92 -4.80 13.79 -6.19
C GLU A 92 -3.38 14.40 -6.14
N VAL A 93 -2.67 14.28 -5.03
CA VAL A 93 -1.55 15.18 -4.69
C VAL A 93 -0.22 14.47 -4.42
N LEU A 94 -0.19 13.14 -4.51
CA LEU A 94 1.01 12.34 -4.24
C LEU A 94 1.81 11.98 -5.50
N SER A 95 1.39 12.40 -6.69
CA SER A 95 2.01 12.01 -7.95
C SER A 95 3.50 12.36 -8.04
N ASN A 96 3.89 13.56 -7.59
CA ASN A 96 5.28 14.02 -7.61
C ASN A 96 6.19 13.20 -6.68
N VAL A 97 5.76 12.94 -5.45
CA VAL A 97 6.54 12.16 -4.48
C VAL A 97 6.60 10.68 -4.87
N ILE A 98 5.58 10.16 -5.54
CA ILE A 98 5.62 8.82 -6.13
C ILE A 98 6.63 8.75 -7.27
N ALA A 99 6.66 9.74 -8.16
CA ALA A 99 7.66 9.80 -9.22
C ALA A 99 9.10 9.86 -8.66
N GLU A 100 9.31 10.46 -7.48
CA GLU A 100 10.57 10.39 -6.75
C GLU A 100 10.89 8.97 -6.26
N ALA A 101 9.96 8.33 -5.55
CA ALA A 101 10.14 6.95 -5.09
C ALA A 101 10.50 5.99 -6.23
N LYS A 102 9.83 6.14 -7.38
CA LYS A 102 10.07 5.31 -8.57
C LYS A 102 11.45 5.53 -9.18
N ARG A 103 11.98 6.77 -9.16
CA ARG A 103 13.35 7.08 -9.60
C ARG A 103 14.40 6.38 -8.73
N ASP A 104 14.09 6.21 -7.45
CA ASP A 104 14.95 5.51 -6.48
C ASP A 104 14.74 3.99 -6.48
N GLY A 105 13.92 3.47 -7.41
CA GLY A 105 13.65 2.04 -7.55
C GLY A 105 12.69 1.46 -6.51
N ILE A 106 12.06 2.32 -5.69
CA ILE A 106 11.13 1.92 -4.64
C ILE A 106 9.80 1.52 -5.27
N LYS A 107 9.25 0.37 -4.84
CA LYS A 107 7.95 -0.11 -5.30
C LYS A 107 6.82 0.63 -4.60
N VAL A 108 5.80 1.05 -5.33
CA VAL A 108 4.71 1.86 -4.78
C VAL A 108 3.37 1.12 -4.88
N LEU A 109 2.73 0.91 -3.73
CA LEU A 109 1.44 0.29 -3.56
C LEU A 109 0.42 1.31 -3.06
N ALA A 110 -0.71 1.44 -3.75
CA ALA A 110 -1.89 2.08 -3.18
C ALA A 110 -2.75 1.00 -2.50
N TYR A 111 -3.14 1.21 -1.24
CA TYR A 111 -4.02 0.32 -0.50
C TYR A 111 -5.32 1.03 -0.12
N ASP A 112 -6.45 0.35 -0.39
CA ASP A 112 -7.84 0.77 -0.24
C ASP A 112 -8.24 1.96 -1.13
N ARG A 113 -7.51 3.07 -1.07
CA ARG A 113 -7.79 4.29 -1.82
C ARG A 113 -6.79 4.47 -2.94
N LEU A 114 -7.29 4.72 -4.14
CA LEU A 114 -6.45 4.95 -5.31
C LEU A 114 -5.70 6.28 -5.20
N ILE A 115 -4.44 6.29 -5.62
CA ILE A 115 -3.68 7.50 -5.87
C ILE A 115 -3.79 7.80 -7.35
N ASN A 116 -4.44 8.90 -7.69
CA ASN A 116 -4.70 9.31 -9.06
C ASN A 116 -3.44 9.88 -9.69
N ASN A 117 -3.33 9.71 -11.01
CA ASN A 117 -2.27 10.34 -11.82
C ASN A 117 -0.84 9.96 -11.38
N ALA A 118 -0.64 8.73 -10.89
CA ALA A 118 0.64 8.25 -10.40
C ALA A 118 1.01 6.87 -10.99
N ASP A 119 2.31 6.61 -11.15
CA ASP A 119 2.85 5.32 -11.61
C ASP A 119 2.97 4.32 -10.45
N LEU A 120 1.88 3.58 -10.20
CA LEU A 120 1.79 2.58 -9.13
C LEU A 120 2.24 1.21 -9.64
N ASP A 121 3.00 0.48 -8.83
CA ASP A 121 3.32 -0.92 -9.15
C ASP A 121 2.11 -1.83 -8.91
N PHE A 122 1.26 -1.52 -7.91
CA PHE A 122 0.03 -2.26 -7.67
C PHE A 122 -0.99 -1.43 -6.86
N TYR A 123 -2.28 -1.70 -7.08
CA TYR A 123 -3.40 -1.11 -6.35
C TYR A 123 -4.27 -2.24 -5.78
N LEU A 124 -4.48 -2.23 -4.47
CA LEU A 124 -5.30 -3.22 -3.77
C LEU A 124 -6.51 -2.54 -3.14
N SER A 125 -7.71 -2.90 -3.59
CA SER A 125 -8.97 -2.40 -3.03
C SER A 125 -10.13 -3.36 -3.32
N PHE A 126 -11.33 -2.92 -2.96
CA PHE A 126 -12.60 -3.56 -3.31
C PHE A 126 -13.09 -3.11 -4.69
N ASP A 127 -14.04 -3.86 -5.23
CA ASP A 127 -14.88 -3.36 -6.32
C ASP A 127 -15.83 -2.30 -5.75
N ASN A 128 -15.39 -1.05 -5.78
CA ASN A 128 -16.12 0.03 -5.16
C ASN A 128 -17.45 0.31 -5.88
N GLU A 129 -17.53 0.11 -7.19
CA GLU A 129 -18.82 0.22 -7.89
C GLU A 129 -19.81 -0.84 -7.41
N LYS A 130 -19.33 -2.08 -7.22
CA LYS A 130 -20.20 -3.15 -6.71
C LYS A 130 -20.65 -2.90 -5.28
N VAL A 131 -19.78 -2.35 -4.44
CA VAL A 131 -20.13 -1.97 -3.06
C VAL A 131 -21.25 -0.92 -3.06
N GLY A 132 -21.14 0.13 -3.86
CA GLY A 132 -22.22 1.14 -3.98
C GLY A 132 -23.51 0.54 -4.52
N GLU A 133 -23.44 -0.31 -5.55
CA GLU A 133 -24.63 -1.01 -6.08
C GLU A 133 -25.32 -1.83 -4.97
N MET A 134 -24.56 -2.56 -4.16
CA MET A 134 -25.10 -3.34 -3.04
C MET A 134 -25.72 -2.46 -1.95
N GLN A 135 -25.10 -1.32 -1.62
CA GLN A 135 -25.61 -0.36 -0.65
C GLN A 135 -26.95 0.24 -1.11
N ALA A 136 -27.01 0.76 -2.33
CA ALA A 136 -28.23 1.35 -2.87
C ALA A 136 -29.34 0.32 -3.10
N THR A 137 -29.00 -0.90 -3.56
CA THR A 137 -29.99 -1.98 -3.72
C THR A 137 -30.63 -2.32 -2.38
N ALA A 138 -29.84 -2.50 -1.33
CA ALA A 138 -30.37 -2.78 0.01
C ALA A 138 -31.28 -1.65 0.54
N MET A 139 -30.97 -0.39 0.22
CA MET A 139 -31.78 0.77 0.58
C MET A 139 -33.13 0.77 -0.17
N VAL A 140 -33.11 0.59 -1.49
CA VAL A 140 -34.33 0.57 -2.34
C VAL A 140 -35.22 -0.61 -1.99
N ASP A 141 -34.65 -1.81 -1.78
CA ASP A 141 -35.40 -2.99 -1.38
C ASP A 141 -36.12 -2.78 -0.03
N ALA A 142 -35.47 -2.11 0.91
CA ALA A 142 -36.05 -1.82 2.22
C ALA A 142 -37.09 -0.69 2.18
N LYS A 143 -36.91 0.29 1.28
CA LYS A 143 -37.81 1.45 1.17
C LYS A 143 -38.02 1.85 -0.29
N PRO A 144 -38.88 1.14 -1.06
CA PRO A 144 -38.99 1.31 -2.52
C PRO A 144 -39.56 2.65 -3.02
N SER A 145 -39.97 3.56 -2.11
CA SER A 145 -40.54 4.85 -2.50
C SER A 145 -40.25 5.93 -1.46
N GLY A 146 -40.12 7.16 -1.95
CA GLY A 146 -39.81 8.34 -1.17
C GLY A 146 -38.61 9.09 -1.73
N ASN A 147 -38.07 10.02 -0.94
CA ASN A 147 -36.85 10.74 -1.29
C ASN A 147 -35.66 10.10 -0.59
N TYR A 148 -34.60 9.82 -1.34
CA TYR A 148 -33.33 9.37 -0.79
C TYR A 148 -32.37 10.55 -0.64
N PHE A 149 -31.67 10.61 0.48
CA PHE A 149 -30.56 11.53 0.68
C PHE A 149 -29.25 10.73 0.65
N LEU A 150 -28.44 10.96 -0.39
CA LEU A 150 -27.20 10.24 -0.60
C LEU A 150 -26.03 11.05 -0.03
N MET A 151 -25.62 10.69 1.19
CA MET A 151 -24.49 11.30 1.88
C MET A 151 -23.18 10.63 1.44
N GLY A 152 -22.43 11.32 0.59
CA GLY A 152 -21.15 10.82 0.07
C GLY A 152 -19.96 11.01 1.01
N GLY A 153 -18.82 10.45 0.61
CA GLY A 153 -17.52 10.65 1.26
C GLY A 153 -16.78 11.90 0.77
N ALA A 154 -15.48 11.98 1.09
CA ALA A 154 -14.64 13.11 0.69
C ALA A 154 -14.48 13.18 -0.84
N PRO A 155 -14.49 14.39 -1.44
CA PRO A 155 -14.30 14.55 -2.89
C PRO A 155 -12.89 14.18 -3.37
N THR A 156 -11.92 14.11 -2.46
CA THR A 156 -10.53 13.70 -2.69
C THR A 156 -10.32 12.19 -2.58
N ASP A 157 -11.34 11.43 -2.16
CA ASP A 157 -11.32 9.97 -2.10
C ASP A 157 -11.94 9.39 -3.39
N ASN A 158 -11.15 8.61 -4.13
CA ASN A 158 -11.62 7.95 -5.35
C ASN A 158 -12.80 7.00 -5.07
N ASN A 159 -12.79 6.30 -3.93
CA ASN A 159 -13.81 5.32 -3.60
C ASN A 159 -15.17 5.99 -3.39
N ALA A 160 -15.19 7.17 -2.75
CA ALA A 160 -16.41 7.95 -2.55
C ALA A 160 -17.10 8.33 -3.88
N LYS A 161 -16.31 8.62 -4.93
CA LYS A 161 -16.83 8.91 -6.27
C LYS A 161 -17.48 7.68 -6.88
N LEU A 162 -16.83 6.52 -6.77
CA LEU A 162 -17.33 5.25 -7.33
C LEU A 162 -18.60 4.75 -6.61
N PHE A 163 -18.65 4.84 -5.27
CA PHE A 163 -19.86 4.55 -4.50
C PHE A 163 -21.02 5.44 -4.96
N ARG A 164 -20.79 6.76 -5.01
CA ARG A 164 -21.80 7.73 -5.40
C ARG A 164 -22.35 7.47 -6.81
N GLN A 165 -21.49 7.20 -7.78
CA GLN A 165 -21.90 6.88 -9.15
C GLN A 165 -22.76 5.61 -9.19
N ALA A 166 -22.38 4.57 -8.45
CA ALA A 166 -23.16 3.34 -8.38
C ALA A 166 -24.51 3.55 -7.70
N ASP A 167 -24.56 4.32 -6.61
CA ASP A 167 -25.79 4.66 -5.90
C ASP A 167 -26.78 5.40 -6.82
N GLU A 168 -26.28 6.39 -7.58
CA GLU A 168 -27.09 7.16 -8.54
C GLU A 168 -27.64 6.26 -9.65
N ARG A 169 -26.85 5.29 -10.15
CA ARG A 169 -27.33 4.35 -11.18
C ARG A 169 -28.45 3.44 -10.70
N VAL A 170 -28.45 3.05 -9.42
CA VAL A 170 -29.51 2.21 -8.85
C VAL A 170 -30.74 3.05 -8.56
N THR A 171 -30.57 4.19 -7.89
CA THR A 171 -31.68 5.04 -7.46
C THR A 171 -32.36 5.80 -8.59
N ALA A 172 -31.72 5.97 -9.75
CA ALA A 172 -32.32 6.60 -10.94
C ALA A 172 -33.23 5.66 -11.77
N LYS A 173 -33.38 4.38 -11.38
CA LYS A 173 -34.23 3.41 -12.09
C LYS A 173 -35.69 3.40 -11.62
N ASP A 174 -36.00 4.11 -10.54
CA ASP A 174 -37.34 4.27 -9.95
C ASP A 174 -37.95 5.63 -10.31
#